data_AF-A0A954RE65-F1
#
_entry.id   AF-A0A954RE65-F1
#
_cell.length_a   1.000
_cell.length_b   1.000
_cell.length_c   1.000
_cell.angle_alpha   90.00
_cell.angle_beta   90.00
_cell.angle_gamma   90.00
#
_symmetry.space_group_name_H-M   'P 1'
#
loop_
_entity.id
_entity.type
_entity.pdbx_description
1 polymer ?
#
loop_
_entity_poly.entity_id
_entity_poly.type
_entity_poly.pdbx_seq_one_letter_code
_entity_poly.pdbx_strand_id
1 'polypeptide(L)'
;MSLAQQLLDELDYLESPNFLRPGRQNTFDEAADFGHIFRRAHARCHLHGVYSLRDCSAKERETIVPVVYVCEAESEQDAERIHRLVWNQNVVPFLIVAAQRSIRLYSGFRYETPRPNVDPAVSGVIRAANDMHAALQFLDAFRSKRIDDGTVWERWGNEVTPETRVDWKLLSSLNDLDVWLRKEGRLEAEVAHALIGKYVYLHYLRQRDILSDRKLGKWGFEEKYIFGRTAQVSSFWEVVGEL
;
A
#
# COMPACT_ATOMS: atom_id res chain seq x y z
N MET A 1 -20.59 18.21 5.13
CA MET A 1 -19.22 17.73 5.43
C MET A 1 -19.16 16.24 5.13
N SER A 2 -18.08 15.75 4.54
CA SER A 2 -17.86 14.30 4.38
C SER A 2 -17.59 13.64 5.73
N LEU A 3 -17.81 12.32 5.80
CA LEU A 3 -17.53 11.53 7.01
C LEU A 3 -16.05 11.60 7.37
N ALA A 4 -15.17 11.59 6.37
CA ALA A 4 -13.73 11.75 6.54
C ALA A 4 -13.38 13.11 7.18
N GLN A 5 -14.03 14.20 6.76
CA GLN A 5 -13.76 15.52 7.33
C GLN A 5 -14.19 15.62 8.80
N GLN A 6 -15.33 15.01 9.17
CA GLN A 6 -15.76 14.93 10.56
C GLN A 6 -14.78 14.11 11.40
N LEU A 7 -14.30 13.00 10.85
CA LEU A 7 -13.32 12.15 11.53
C LEU A 7 -11.99 12.89 11.77
N LEU A 8 -11.51 13.69 10.81
CA LEU A 8 -10.30 14.48 10.97
C LEU A 8 -10.42 15.54 12.09
N ASP A 9 -11.61 16.12 12.26
CA ASP A 9 -11.90 17.05 13.35
C ASP A 9 -11.89 16.32 14.70
N GLU A 10 -12.60 15.20 14.80
CA GLU A 10 -12.67 14.37 16.02
C GLU A 10 -11.32 13.78 16.44
N LEU A 11 -10.39 13.57 15.51
CA LEU A 11 -9.02 13.10 15.79
C LEU A 11 -8.04 14.23 16.12
N ASP A 12 -8.51 15.49 16.13
CA ASP A 12 -7.70 16.68 16.38
C ASP A 12 -6.58 16.86 15.33
N TYR A 13 -6.81 16.45 14.07
CA TYR A 13 -5.81 16.53 12.99
C TYR A 13 -5.80 17.87 12.28
N LEU A 14 -6.96 18.54 12.14
CA LEU A 14 -7.08 19.76 11.35
C LEU A 14 -6.24 20.93 11.88
N GLU A 15 -6.03 20.96 13.20
CA GLU A 15 -5.25 21.97 13.91
C GLU A 15 -3.80 21.52 14.19
N SER A 16 -3.45 20.27 13.85
CA SER A 16 -2.12 19.72 14.14
C SER A 16 -1.09 20.14 13.09
N PRO A 17 0.10 20.62 13.50
CA PRO A 17 1.19 20.90 12.56
C PRO A 17 1.75 19.61 11.90
N ASN A 18 1.52 18.46 12.53
CA ASN A 18 1.97 17.14 12.10
C ASN A 18 1.08 16.52 11.01
N PHE A 19 -0.07 17.14 10.70
CA PHE A 19 -1.00 16.66 9.69
C PHE A 19 -0.77 17.32 8.34
N LEU A 20 -0.47 16.50 7.33
CA LEU A 20 -0.25 16.90 5.94
C LEU A 20 -1.50 16.68 5.10
N ARG A 21 -1.91 17.66 4.27
CA ARG A 21 -3.10 17.57 3.41
C ARG A 21 -2.92 18.30 2.07
N PRO A 22 -3.75 18.02 1.06
CA PRO A 22 -3.76 18.82 -0.17
C PRO A 22 -4.21 20.26 0.16
N GLY A 23 -3.50 21.29 -0.32
CA GLY A 23 -3.93 22.68 -0.13
C GLY A 23 -2.78 23.68 0.04
N ARG A 24 -2.98 24.68 0.91
CA ARG A 24 -2.06 25.82 1.09
C ARG A 24 -1.15 25.75 2.33
N GLN A 25 -1.44 24.88 3.30
CA GLN A 25 -0.65 24.73 4.54
C GLN A 25 -0.45 23.25 4.84
N ASN A 26 0.74 22.90 5.32
CA ASN A 26 1.14 21.53 5.63
C ASN A 26 0.87 20.61 4.44
N THR A 27 1.47 20.97 3.31
CA THR A 27 1.16 20.33 2.03
C THR A 27 1.98 19.07 1.80
N PHE A 28 1.51 18.20 0.93
CA PHE A 28 2.31 17.04 0.50
C PHE A 28 3.66 17.43 -0.11
N ASP A 29 3.82 18.65 -0.61
CA ASP A 29 5.07 19.12 -1.21
C ASP A 29 6.16 19.42 -0.16
N GLU A 30 5.77 19.64 1.09
CA GLU A 30 6.72 19.81 2.20
C GLU A 30 7.41 18.49 2.58
N ALA A 31 6.77 17.35 2.30
CA ALA A 31 7.36 16.03 2.50
C ALA A 31 8.32 15.69 1.36
N ALA A 32 9.57 16.14 1.44
CA ALA A 32 10.57 15.94 0.38
C ALA A 32 10.67 14.47 -0.10
N ASP A 33 10.67 13.51 0.84
CA ASP A 33 10.84 12.09 0.52
C ASP A 33 9.53 11.40 0.09
N PHE A 34 8.39 11.84 0.63
CA PHE A 34 7.11 11.15 0.48
C PHE A 34 6.08 11.89 -0.38
N GLY A 35 6.33 13.14 -0.76
CA GLY A 35 5.32 14.00 -1.39
C GLY A 35 4.78 13.44 -2.71
N HIS A 36 5.65 12.83 -3.52
CA HIS A 36 5.22 12.15 -4.74
C HIS A 36 4.31 10.94 -4.49
N ILE A 37 4.54 10.22 -3.38
CA ILE A 37 3.72 9.09 -2.94
C ILE A 37 2.37 9.61 -2.45
N PHE A 38 2.36 10.65 -1.63
CA PHE A 38 1.13 11.26 -1.10
C PHE A 38 0.24 11.83 -2.21
N ARG A 39 0.81 12.54 -3.20
CA ARG A 39 0.05 13.01 -4.37
C ARG A 39 -0.56 11.86 -5.16
N ARG A 40 0.17 10.74 -5.33
CA ARG A 40 -0.35 9.55 -5.99
C ARG A 40 -1.45 8.87 -5.16
N ALA A 41 -1.31 8.81 -3.83
CA ALA A 41 -2.32 8.28 -2.92
C ALA A 41 -3.58 9.16 -2.90
N HIS A 42 -3.44 10.49 -2.94
CA HIS A 42 -4.56 11.41 -3.11
C HIS A 42 -5.33 11.14 -4.40
N ALA A 43 -4.62 10.99 -5.52
CA ALA A 43 -5.25 10.74 -6.81
C ALA A 43 -5.91 9.36 -6.95
N ARG A 44 -5.39 8.32 -6.28
CA ARG A 44 -5.82 6.91 -6.50
C ARG A 44 -6.57 6.27 -5.33
N CYS A 45 -6.40 6.81 -4.14
CA CYS A 45 -6.93 6.27 -2.89
C CYS A 45 -7.85 7.24 -2.16
N HIS A 46 -8.20 8.39 -2.75
CA HIS A 46 -9.00 9.44 -2.12
C HIS A 46 -8.46 9.83 -0.73
N LEU A 47 -7.13 9.98 -0.64
CA LEU A 47 -6.44 10.37 0.59
C LEU A 47 -6.82 11.81 0.96
N HIS A 48 -7.39 12.00 2.14
CA HIS A 48 -7.70 13.32 2.70
C HIS A 48 -6.49 13.95 3.39
N GLY A 49 -5.65 13.13 4.00
CA GLY A 49 -4.38 13.57 4.55
C GLY A 49 -3.62 12.49 5.28
N VAL A 50 -2.43 12.87 5.75
CA VAL A 50 -1.45 12.00 6.39
C VAL A 50 -1.06 12.61 7.72
N TYR A 51 -1.24 11.85 8.80
CA TYR A 51 -0.62 12.22 10.07
C TYR A 51 0.82 11.70 10.11
N SER A 52 1.76 12.58 10.43
CA SER A 52 3.19 12.28 10.40
C SER A 52 3.91 12.84 11.61
N LEU A 53 4.91 12.12 12.10
CA LEU A 53 5.83 12.67 13.10
C LEU A 53 6.89 13.50 12.38
N ARG A 54 7.13 14.71 12.88
CA ARG A 54 8.16 15.62 12.36
C ARG A 54 9.31 15.66 13.35
N ASP A 55 10.52 15.37 12.87
CA ASP A 55 11.74 15.65 13.63
C ASP A 55 12.31 17.00 13.20
N CYS A 56 12.03 18.03 14.01
CA CYS A 56 12.52 19.38 13.83
C CYS A 56 13.94 19.60 14.41
N SER A 57 14.55 18.57 15.03
CA SER A 57 15.88 18.68 15.63
C SER A 57 17.01 18.62 14.59
N ALA A 58 16.71 18.11 13.40
CA ALA A 58 17.66 18.03 12.29
C ALA A 58 17.91 19.43 11.70
N LYS A 59 19.14 19.94 11.86
CA LYS A 59 19.56 21.28 11.44
C LYS A 59 19.51 21.55 9.92
N GLU A 60 19.34 20.52 9.09
CA GLU A 60 19.50 20.63 7.63
C GLU A 60 18.25 20.24 6.83
N ARG A 61 17.45 19.27 7.30
CA ARG A 61 16.18 18.88 6.69
C ARG A 61 15.23 18.33 7.74
N GLU A 62 14.00 18.81 7.70
CA GLU A 62 12.90 18.23 8.46
C GLU A 62 12.67 16.78 8.01
N THR A 63 12.76 15.84 8.94
CA THR A 63 12.46 14.43 8.65
C THR A 63 11.01 14.17 9.00
N ILE A 64 10.26 13.68 8.03
CA ILE A 64 8.84 13.35 8.18
C ILE A 64 8.70 11.83 8.21
N VAL A 65 8.06 11.31 9.25
CA VAL A 65 7.75 9.89 9.41
C VAL A 65 6.23 9.70 9.30
N PRO A 66 5.72 9.17 8.19
CA PRO A 66 4.29 8.98 7.98
C PRO A 66 3.74 7.89 8.91
N VAL A 67 2.64 8.15 9.63
CA VAL A 67 2.05 7.20 10.59
C VAL A 67 0.66 6.75 10.16
N VAL A 68 -0.23 7.68 9.77
CA VAL A 68 -1.63 7.35 9.51
C VAL A 68 -2.09 7.98 8.21
N TYR A 69 -2.68 7.19 7.32
CA TYR A 69 -3.50 7.71 6.22
C TYR A 69 -4.97 7.76 6.61
N VAL A 70 -5.66 8.83 6.22
CA VAL A 70 -7.12 8.91 6.28
C VAL A 70 -7.66 9.03 4.86
N CYS A 71 -8.34 7.98 4.41
CA CYS A 71 -8.94 7.90 3.08
C CYS A 71 -10.46 7.84 3.16
N GLU A 72 -11.11 8.25 2.08
CA GLU A 72 -12.56 8.07 1.90
C GLU A 72 -12.82 6.99 0.85
N ALA A 73 -13.85 6.18 1.05
CA ALA A 73 -14.24 5.13 0.12
C ALA A 73 -15.73 5.21 -0.21
N GLU A 74 -16.08 4.97 -1.47
CA GLU A 74 -17.48 4.99 -1.90
C GLU A 74 -18.23 3.71 -1.48
N SER A 75 -17.51 2.61 -1.29
CA SER A 75 -18.05 1.30 -0.92
C SER A 75 -17.05 0.47 -0.14
N GLU A 76 -17.48 -0.68 0.39
CA GLU A 76 -16.58 -1.61 1.08
C GLU A 76 -15.54 -2.22 0.13
N GLN A 77 -15.94 -2.52 -1.11
CA GLN A 77 -15.04 -3.00 -2.16
C GLN A 77 -13.98 -1.95 -2.51
N ASP A 78 -14.38 -0.68 -2.51
CA ASP A 78 -13.44 0.42 -2.71
C ASP A 78 -12.48 0.58 -1.52
N ALA A 79 -12.95 0.38 -0.29
CA ALA A 79 -12.10 0.37 0.90
C ALA A 79 -11.04 -0.76 0.86
N GLU A 80 -11.42 -1.96 0.42
CA GLU A 80 -10.48 -3.08 0.20
C GLU A 80 -9.46 -2.78 -0.90
N ARG A 81 -9.91 -2.15 -2.00
CA ARG A 81 -9.04 -1.68 -3.08
C ARG A 81 -8.03 -0.66 -2.57
N ILE A 82 -8.49 0.32 -1.78
CA ILE A 82 -7.64 1.35 -1.16
C ILE A 82 -6.61 0.70 -0.23
N HIS A 83 -7.03 -0.24 0.62
CA HIS A 83 -6.13 -0.95 1.53
C HIS A 83 -5.00 -1.65 0.78
N ARG A 84 -5.31 -2.40 -0.27
CA ARG A 84 -4.28 -3.03 -1.13
C ARG A 84 -3.31 -2.01 -1.73
N LEU A 85 -3.83 -0.88 -2.20
CA LEU A 85 -3.00 0.16 -2.83
C LEU A 85 -2.10 0.88 -1.83
N VAL A 86 -2.55 1.05 -0.58
CA VAL A 86 -1.75 1.64 0.49
C VAL A 86 -0.69 0.65 0.98
N TRP A 87 -1.04 -0.62 1.14
CA TRP A 87 -0.08 -1.68 1.46
C TRP A 87 1.06 -1.76 0.43
N ASN A 88 0.72 -1.69 -0.86
CA ASN A 88 1.71 -1.66 -1.95
C ASN A 88 2.63 -0.43 -1.93
N GLN A 89 2.28 0.65 -1.22
CA GLN A 89 3.17 1.80 -1.05
C GLN A 89 4.24 1.56 0.01
N ASN A 90 3.99 0.66 0.98
CA ASN A 90 4.89 0.35 2.09
C ASN A 90 5.34 1.57 2.91
N VAL A 91 4.48 2.60 3.04
CA VAL A 91 4.86 3.91 3.60
C VAL A 91 4.27 4.17 4.97
N VAL A 92 2.99 3.84 5.18
CA VAL A 92 2.33 4.08 6.48
C VAL A 92 2.01 2.76 7.20
N PRO A 93 2.20 2.70 8.52
CA PRO A 93 1.81 1.56 9.34
C PRO A 93 0.29 1.45 9.50
N PHE A 94 -0.45 2.55 9.53
CA PHE A 94 -1.90 2.53 9.77
C PHE A 94 -2.68 3.25 8.67
N LEU A 95 -3.84 2.70 8.36
CA LEU A 95 -4.77 3.26 7.40
C LEU A 95 -6.18 3.29 8.00
N ILE A 96 -6.80 4.46 8.01
CA ILE A 96 -8.19 4.63 8.36
C ILE A 96 -8.97 4.92 7.08
N VAL A 97 -10.00 4.12 6.81
CA VAL A 97 -10.90 4.33 5.67
C VAL A 97 -12.30 4.61 6.17
N ALA A 98 -12.81 5.79 5.82
CA ALA A 98 -14.19 6.19 6.07
C ALA A 98 -15.04 5.90 4.82
N ALA A 99 -16.00 4.99 4.95
CA ALA A 99 -17.04 4.73 3.95
C ALA A 99 -18.41 5.14 4.50
N GLN A 100 -19.41 5.31 3.63
CA GLN A 100 -20.74 5.83 4.00
C GLN A 100 -21.40 5.18 5.22
N ARG A 101 -21.11 3.89 5.50
CA ARG A 101 -21.73 3.13 6.59
C ARG A 101 -20.73 2.41 7.48
N SER A 102 -19.44 2.71 7.33
CA SER A 102 -18.41 2.02 8.10
C SER A 102 -17.10 2.80 8.16
N ILE A 103 -16.47 2.80 9.32
CA ILE A 103 -15.10 3.28 9.52
C ILE A 103 -14.24 2.06 9.85
N ARG A 104 -13.18 1.85 9.08
CA ARG A 104 -12.28 0.70 9.24
C ARG A 104 -10.86 1.18 9.50
N LEU A 105 -10.23 0.57 10.49
CA LEU A 105 -8.81 0.68 10.76
C LEU A 105 -8.13 -0.56 10.18
N TYR A 106 -7.15 -0.34 9.32
CA TYR A 106 -6.34 -1.35 8.68
C TYR A 106 -4.88 -1.24 9.10
N SER A 107 -4.20 -2.37 9.08
CA SER A 107 -2.74 -2.41 9.04
C SER A 107 -2.28 -2.02 7.63
N GLY A 108 -1.49 -0.97 7.52
CA GLY A 108 -0.84 -0.55 6.28
C GLY A 108 0.30 -1.49 5.87
N PHE A 109 0.77 -2.37 6.76
CA PHE A 109 1.82 -3.34 6.45
C PHE A 109 1.32 -4.75 6.22
N ARG A 110 0.07 -5.08 6.55
CA ARG A 110 -0.48 -6.42 6.34
C ARG A 110 -1.67 -6.38 5.38
N TYR A 111 -1.60 -7.20 4.35
CA TYR A 111 -2.68 -7.40 3.39
C TYR A 111 -2.72 -8.85 2.91
N GLU A 112 -3.91 -9.43 2.88
CA GLU A 112 -4.19 -10.66 2.17
C GLU A 112 -5.47 -10.48 1.37
N THR A 113 -5.57 -11.17 0.23
CA THR A 113 -6.78 -11.10 -0.60
C THR A 113 -7.96 -11.65 0.20
N PRO A 114 -9.03 -10.87 0.43
CA PRO A 114 -10.20 -11.36 1.17
C PRO A 114 -10.76 -12.61 0.52
N ARG A 115 -11.01 -13.65 1.32
CA ARG A 115 -11.63 -14.89 0.89
C ARG A 115 -12.94 -15.10 1.65
N PRO A 116 -13.98 -15.65 1.01
CA PRO A 116 -15.19 -16.04 1.71
C PRO A 116 -14.82 -16.98 2.87
N ASN A 117 -15.42 -16.76 4.05
CA ASN A 117 -15.22 -17.57 5.26
C ASN A 117 -13.83 -17.50 5.91
N VAL A 118 -13.02 -16.50 5.60
CA VAL A 118 -11.77 -16.23 6.33
C VAL A 118 -11.97 -15.00 7.22
N ASP A 119 -11.37 -15.02 8.41
CA ASP A 119 -11.40 -13.91 9.36
C ASP A 119 -10.84 -12.63 8.70
N PRO A 120 -11.58 -11.50 8.69
CA PRO A 120 -11.11 -10.21 8.21
C PRO A 120 -9.80 -9.72 8.85
N ALA A 121 -9.45 -10.20 10.05
CA ALA A 121 -8.14 -9.91 10.65
C ALA A 121 -6.98 -10.39 9.77
N VAL A 122 -7.18 -11.50 9.04
CA VAL A 122 -6.20 -12.07 8.10
C VAL A 122 -5.99 -11.14 6.91
N SER A 123 -7.04 -10.47 6.42
CA SER A 123 -6.91 -9.50 5.33
C SER A 123 -6.27 -8.18 5.77
N GLY A 124 -5.99 -8.01 7.07
CA GLY A 124 -5.32 -6.84 7.64
C GLY A 124 -6.26 -5.81 8.25
N VAL A 125 -7.55 -6.12 8.40
CA VAL A 125 -8.49 -5.29 9.16
C VAL A 125 -8.18 -5.42 10.65
N ILE A 126 -7.83 -4.31 11.29
CA ILE A 126 -7.58 -4.27 12.74
C ILE A 126 -8.91 -4.11 13.49
N ARG A 127 -9.73 -3.12 13.13
CA ARG A 127 -11.05 -2.87 13.72
C ARG A 127 -11.98 -2.25 12.68
N ALA A 128 -13.28 -2.44 12.88
CA ALA A 128 -14.33 -1.84 12.07
C ALA A 128 -15.49 -1.41 12.96
N ALA A 129 -16.12 -0.29 12.63
CA ALA A 129 -17.37 0.17 13.23
C ALA A 129 -18.32 0.66 12.14
N ASN A 130 -19.62 0.60 12.40
CA ASN A 130 -20.66 1.05 11.47
C ASN A 130 -21.08 2.51 11.70
N ASP A 131 -20.60 3.12 12.78
CA ASP A 131 -20.89 4.50 13.16
C ASP A 131 -19.67 5.17 13.80
N MET A 132 -19.70 6.50 13.84
CA MET A 132 -18.61 7.34 14.34
C MET A 132 -18.34 7.10 15.82
N HIS A 133 -19.38 6.95 16.64
CA HIS A 133 -19.21 6.84 18.09
C HIS A 133 -18.44 5.57 18.46
N ALA A 134 -18.82 4.43 17.87
CA ALA A 134 -18.10 3.18 18.03
C ALA A 134 -16.68 3.23 17.42
N ALA A 135 -16.50 3.94 16.30
CA ALA A 135 -15.18 4.11 15.69
C ALA A 135 -14.21 4.88 16.63
N LEU A 136 -14.67 5.98 17.22
CA LEU A 136 -13.85 6.81 18.10
C LEU A 136 -13.37 6.08 19.36
N GLN A 137 -14.06 5.03 19.80
CA GLN A 137 -13.60 4.22 20.95
C GLN A 137 -12.28 3.50 20.66
N PHE A 138 -12.13 2.89 19.48
CA PHE A 138 -10.87 2.24 19.10
C PHE A 138 -9.88 3.21 18.45
N LEU A 139 -10.34 4.35 17.93
CA LEU A 139 -9.49 5.40 17.36
C LEU A 139 -8.94 6.40 18.39
N ASP A 140 -9.26 6.26 19.68
CA ASP A 140 -8.71 7.10 20.76
C ASP A 140 -7.18 7.20 20.69
N ALA A 141 -6.51 6.07 20.44
CA ALA A 141 -5.05 6.01 20.30
C ALA A 141 -4.50 6.74 19.05
N PHE A 142 -5.36 7.09 18.10
CA PHE A 142 -5.03 7.77 16.86
C PHE A 142 -5.30 9.26 16.91
N ARG A 143 -5.73 9.84 18.04
CA ARG A 143 -5.77 11.30 18.22
C ARG A 143 -4.37 11.88 18.11
N SER A 144 -4.26 13.12 17.60
CA SER A 144 -2.97 13.78 17.35
C SER A 144 -1.98 13.65 18.52
N LYS A 145 -2.40 14.06 19.72
CA LYS A 145 -1.59 13.98 20.95
C LYS A 145 -1.12 12.56 21.30
N ARG A 146 -1.93 11.54 21.01
CA ARG A 146 -1.65 10.12 21.31
C ARG A 146 -0.70 9.48 20.30
N ILE A 147 -0.64 10.03 19.09
CA ILE A 147 0.38 9.65 18.12
C ILE A 147 1.70 10.34 18.50
N ASP A 148 1.65 11.62 18.87
CA ASP A 148 2.83 12.41 19.24
C ASP A 148 3.53 11.86 20.50
N ASP A 149 2.77 11.37 21.50
CA ASP A 149 3.32 10.76 22.72
C ASP A 149 3.70 9.28 22.58
N GLY A 150 3.40 8.67 21.42
CA GLY A 150 3.71 7.28 21.13
C GLY A 150 2.70 6.23 21.63
N THR A 151 1.60 6.63 22.27
CA THR A 151 0.55 5.71 22.76
C THR A 151 0.04 4.76 21.67
N VAL A 152 -0.02 5.23 20.41
CA VAL A 152 -0.43 4.40 19.26
C VAL A 152 0.41 3.12 19.12
N TRP A 153 1.72 3.20 19.39
CA TRP A 153 2.65 2.09 19.26
C TRP A 153 2.52 1.10 20.41
N GLU A 154 2.30 1.60 21.63
CA GLU A 154 2.05 0.75 22.80
C GLU A 154 0.79 -0.09 22.62
N ARG A 155 -0.27 0.49 22.05
CA ARG A 155 -1.56 -0.20 21.87
C ARG A 155 -1.64 -1.05 20.61
N TRP A 156 -1.05 -0.59 19.50
CA TRP A 156 -1.29 -1.17 18.17
C TRP A 156 -0.01 -1.59 17.43
N GLY A 157 1.18 -1.46 18.03
CA GLY A 157 2.46 -1.79 17.37
C GLY A 157 2.54 -3.24 16.89
N ASN A 158 1.91 -4.18 17.59
CA ASN A 158 1.86 -5.60 17.21
C ASN A 158 1.03 -5.86 15.95
N GLU A 159 0.22 -4.90 15.49
CA GLU A 159 -0.59 -5.03 14.27
C GLU A 159 0.17 -4.61 13.00
N VAL A 160 1.37 -4.05 13.15
CA VAL A 160 2.14 -3.40 12.08
C VAL A 160 3.58 -3.90 12.05
N THR A 161 3.74 -5.23 12.02
CA THR A 161 5.07 -5.85 12.06
C THR A 161 5.80 -5.79 10.71
N PRO A 162 7.13 -5.61 10.70
CA PRO A 162 7.92 -5.52 9.47
C PRO A 162 7.75 -6.71 8.53
N GLU A 163 7.61 -7.93 9.06
CA GLU A 163 7.57 -9.17 8.29
C GLU A 163 6.32 -9.31 7.42
N THR A 164 5.28 -8.53 7.72
CA THR A 164 4.04 -8.52 6.93
C THR A 164 4.09 -7.59 5.73
N ARG A 165 5.10 -6.69 5.69
CA ARG A 165 5.27 -5.69 4.64
C ARG A 165 5.40 -6.31 3.25
N VAL A 166 5.01 -5.54 2.24
CA VAL A 166 4.98 -5.99 0.84
C VAL A 166 6.35 -6.45 0.32
N ASP A 167 7.44 -5.83 0.76
CA ASP A 167 8.80 -6.20 0.39
C ASP A 167 9.19 -7.57 0.95
N TRP A 168 8.90 -7.84 2.22
CA TRP A 168 9.08 -9.16 2.82
C TRP A 168 8.23 -10.22 2.13
N LYS A 169 6.96 -9.92 1.85
CA LYS A 169 6.07 -10.82 1.12
C LYS A 169 6.57 -11.12 -0.29
N LEU A 170 7.08 -10.10 -0.99
CA LEU A 170 7.67 -10.24 -2.32
C LEU A 170 8.92 -11.13 -2.27
N LEU A 171 9.86 -10.85 -1.36
CA LEU A 171 11.08 -11.64 -1.21
C LEU A 171 10.77 -13.10 -0.86
N SER A 172 9.83 -13.35 0.05
CA SER A 172 9.37 -14.71 0.37
C SER A 172 8.79 -15.41 -0.86
N SER A 173 7.94 -14.72 -1.63
CA SER A 173 7.31 -15.29 -2.83
C SER A 173 8.34 -15.60 -3.92
N LEU A 174 9.37 -14.77 -4.08
CA LEU A 174 10.47 -15.01 -5.01
C LEU A 174 11.33 -16.20 -4.58
N ASN A 175 11.57 -16.34 -3.28
CA ASN A 175 12.28 -17.49 -2.73
C ASN A 175 11.49 -18.80 -2.90
N ASP A 176 10.18 -18.77 -2.63
CA ASP A 176 9.30 -19.93 -2.85
C ASP A 176 9.27 -20.33 -4.33
N LEU A 177 9.27 -19.35 -5.24
CA LEU A 177 9.35 -19.57 -6.67
C LEU A 177 10.70 -20.19 -7.09
N ASP A 178 11.83 -19.73 -6.54
CA ASP A 178 13.15 -20.35 -6.79
C ASP A 178 13.15 -21.83 -6.38
N VAL A 179 12.69 -22.12 -5.16
CA VAL A 179 12.60 -23.48 -4.64
C VAL A 179 11.74 -24.36 -5.54
N TRP A 180 10.60 -23.83 -6.00
CA TRP A 180 9.71 -24.56 -6.90
C TRP A 180 10.34 -24.83 -8.28
N LEU A 181 10.96 -23.82 -8.90
CA LEU A 181 11.62 -23.95 -10.20
C LEU A 181 12.76 -24.97 -10.18
N ARG A 182 13.49 -25.04 -9.07
CA ARG A 182 14.60 -25.98 -8.90
C ARG A 182 14.13 -27.40 -8.63
N LYS A 183 13.11 -27.58 -7.76
CA LYS A 183 12.62 -28.91 -7.37
C LYS A 183 11.68 -29.52 -8.42
N GLU A 184 10.63 -28.79 -8.77
CA GLU A 184 9.59 -29.27 -9.69
C GLU A 184 9.95 -28.97 -11.14
N GLY A 185 10.44 -27.75 -11.41
CA GLY A 185 10.89 -27.34 -12.73
C GLY A 185 12.21 -27.98 -13.18
N ARG A 186 12.94 -28.62 -12.24
CA ARG A 186 14.26 -29.25 -12.46
C ARG A 186 15.27 -28.32 -13.14
N LEU A 187 15.20 -27.03 -12.84
CA LEU A 187 16.11 -26.03 -13.37
C LEU A 187 17.36 -25.92 -12.50
N GLU A 188 18.50 -25.69 -13.16
CA GLU A 188 19.71 -25.24 -12.49
C GLU A 188 19.49 -23.88 -11.82
N ALA A 189 20.16 -23.62 -10.70
CA ALA A 189 19.95 -22.41 -9.90
C ALA A 189 20.16 -21.12 -10.72
N GLU A 190 21.18 -21.10 -11.57
CA GLU A 190 21.47 -19.95 -12.43
C GLU A 190 20.32 -19.67 -13.41
N VAL A 191 19.72 -20.72 -13.99
CA VAL A 191 18.61 -20.61 -14.93
C VAL A 191 17.34 -20.15 -14.20
N ALA A 192 17.06 -20.69 -13.02
CA ALA A 192 15.92 -20.28 -12.20
C ALA A 192 16.00 -18.79 -11.83
N HIS A 193 17.15 -18.35 -11.30
CA HIS A 193 17.37 -16.95 -10.95
C HIS A 193 17.26 -16.01 -12.17
N ALA A 194 17.85 -16.40 -13.32
CA ALA A 194 17.76 -15.61 -14.54
C ALA A 194 16.32 -15.49 -15.04
N LEU A 195 15.53 -16.56 -14.94
CA LEU A 195 14.12 -16.55 -15.33
C LEU A 195 13.30 -15.62 -14.42
N ILE A 196 13.47 -15.75 -13.10
CA ILE A 196 12.80 -14.89 -12.11
C ILE A 196 13.13 -13.43 -12.40
N GLY A 197 14.41 -13.08 -12.53
CA GLY A 197 14.86 -11.71 -12.77
C GLY A 197 14.26 -11.12 -14.04
N LYS A 198 14.23 -11.88 -15.15
CA LYS A 198 13.61 -11.44 -16.40
C LYS A 198 12.12 -11.19 -16.25
N TYR A 199 11.38 -12.07 -15.57
CA TYR A 199 9.94 -11.87 -15.35
C TYR A 199 9.65 -10.67 -14.44
N VAL A 200 10.45 -10.47 -13.39
CA VAL A 200 10.35 -9.26 -12.54
C VAL A 200 10.56 -8.00 -13.39
N TYR A 201 11.57 -7.99 -14.26
CA TYR A 201 11.83 -6.87 -15.16
C TYR A 201 10.68 -6.63 -16.16
N LEU A 202 10.15 -7.68 -16.79
CA LEU A 202 9.00 -7.57 -17.69
C LEU A 202 7.75 -7.01 -16.99
N HIS A 203 7.46 -7.48 -15.78
CA HIS A 203 6.35 -6.95 -14.97
C HIS A 203 6.57 -5.48 -14.60
N TYR A 204 7.81 -5.08 -14.29
CA TYR A 204 8.14 -3.68 -14.05
C TYR A 204 7.88 -2.81 -15.28
N LEU A 205 8.37 -3.21 -16.46
CA LEU A 205 8.15 -2.47 -17.71
C LEU A 205 6.66 -2.33 -18.03
N ARG A 206 5.88 -3.40 -17.80
CA ARG A 206 4.44 -3.39 -18.00
C ARG A 206 3.73 -2.45 -17.03
N GLN A 207 4.09 -2.49 -15.73
CA GLN A 207 3.50 -1.62 -14.72
C GLN A 207 3.79 -0.12 -14.97
N ARG A 208 4.92 0.20 -15.62
CA ARG A 208 5.29 1.55 -16.04
C ARG A 208 4.71 1.96 -17.40
N ASP A 209 3.86 1.12 -17.99
CA ASP A 209 3.28 1.30 -19.33
C ASP A 209 4.32 1.39 -20.47
N ILE A 210 5.56 0.95 -20.21
CA ILE A 210 6.64 0.88 -21.20
C ILE A 210 6.41 -0.33 -22.13
N LEU A 211 6.00 -1.45 -21.54
CA LEU A 211 5.53 -2.65 -22.25
C LEU A 211 4.00 -2.70 -22.25
N SER A 212 3.40 -1.69 -22.87
CA SER A 212 1.94 -1.54 -22.99
C SER A 212 1.33 -2.55 -23.96
N ASP A 213 0.01 -2.76 -23.86
CA ASP A 213 -0.74 -3.62 -24.79
C ASP A 213 -0.59 -3.15 -26.24
N ARG A 214 -0.53 -1.83 -26.45
CA ARG A 214 -0.26 -1.24 -27.74
C ARG A 214 1.10 -1.66 -28.29
N LYS A 215 2.14 -1.72 -27.45
CA LYS A 215 3.49 -2.11 -27.86
C LYS A 215 3.56 -3.61 -28.15
N LEU A 216 2.98 -4.45 -27.29
CA LEU A 216 2.89 -5.90 -27.52
C LEU A 216 2.12 -6.21 -28.81
N GLY A 217 0.99 -5.53 -29.05
CA GLY A 217 0.20 -5.70 -30.26
C GLY A 217 0.95 -5.30 -31.54
N LYS A 218 1.80 -4.27 -31.49
CA LYS A 218 2.67 -3.91 -32.62
C LYS A 218 3.69 -5.00 -32.95
N TRP A 219 4.15 -5.73 -31.95
CA TRP A 219 5.05 -6.86 -32.12
C TRP A 219 4.32 -8.17 -32.42
N GLY A 220 2.97 -8.15 -32.47
CA GLY A 220 2.17 -9.33 -32.74
C GLY A 220 2.01 -10.27 -31.53
N PHE A 221 2.29 -9.81 -30.32
CA PHE A 221 2.17 -10.62 -29.10
C PHE A 221 0.89 -10.35 -28.34
N GLU A 222 0.27 -11.42 -27.84
CA GLU A 222 -0.81 -11.32 -26.86
C GLU A 222 -0.29 -11.52 -25.43
N GLU A 223 -0.76 -10.70 -24.49
CA GLU A 223 -0.36 -10.73 -23.08
C GLU A 223 -0.43 -12.14 -22.47
N LYS A 224 -1.49 -12.90 -22.79
CA LYS A 224 -1.75 -14.21 -22.20
C LYS A 224 -0.66 -15.25 -22.48
N TYR A 225 0.14 -15.05 -23.53
CA TYR A 225 1.26 -15.92 -23.89
C TYR A 225 2.57 -15.55 -23.23
N ILE A 226 2.63 -14.44 -22.48
CA ILE A 226 3.82 -13.99 -21.76
C ILE A 226 3.54 -13.96 -20.25
N PHE A 227 2.45 -13.30 -19.85
CA PHE A 227 2.11 -13.05 -18.44
C PHE A 227 0.96 -13.94 -17.93
N GLY A 228 0.36 -14.74 -18.80
CA GLY A 228 -0.77 -15.61 -18.48
C GLY A 228 -0.35 -17.01 -18.03
N ARG A 229 -1.33 -17.81 -17.61
CA ARG A 229 -1.15 -19.23 -17.30
C ARG A 229 -0.81 -20.09 -18.53
N THR A 230 -1.04 -19.55 -19.72
CA THR A 230 -0.72 -20.17 -21.02
C THR A 230 0.57 -19.61 -21.60
N ALA A 231 1.49 -19.14 -20.75
CA ALA A 231 2.75 -18.56 -21.19
C ALA A 231 3.57 -19.55 -22.02
N GLN A 232 4.16 -19.07 -23.12
CA GLN A 232 4.97 -19.86 -24.03
C GLN A 232 6.43 -19.40 -23.98
N VAL A 233 7.35 -20.36 -23.99
CA VAL A 233 8.79 -20.08 -23.98
C VAL A 233 9.22 -19.31 -25.23
N SER A 234 8.64 -19.62 -26.39
CA SER A 234 8.87 -18.89 -27.65
C SER A 234 8.52 -17.41 -27.52
N SER A 235 7.29 -17.10 -27.08
CA SER A 235 6.82 -15.72 -26.92
C SER A 235 7.64 -14.95 -25.89
N PHE A 236 8.14 -15.61 -24.84
CA PHE A 236 9.04 -14.99 -23.88
C PHE A 236 10.36 -14.55 -24.52
N TRP A 237 11.00 -15.42 -25.32
CA TRP A 237 12.26 -15.07 -25.98
C TRP A 237 12.11 -14.03 -27.06
N GLU A 238 11.01 -14.05 -27.80
CA GLU A 238 10.71 -13.05 -28.83
C GLU A 238 10.56 -11.65 -28.21
N VAL A 239 9.84 -11.52 -27.10
CA VAL A 239 9.70 -10.25 -26.38
C VAL A 239 11.03 -9.77 -25.81
N VAL A 240 11.84 -10.68 -25.25
CA VAL A 240 13.16 -10.35 -24.70
C VAL A 240 14.12 -9.90 -25.81
N GLY A 241 13.97 -10.41 -27.04
CA GLY A 241 14.76 -9.99 -28.19
C GLY A 241 14.40 -8.61 -28.74
N GLU A 242 13.17 -8.14 -28.50
CA GLU A 242 12.67 -6.82 -28.92
C GLU A 242 12.94 -5.69 -27.89
N LEU A 243 13.46 -6.03 -26.71
CA LEU A 243 13.80 -5.10 -25.62
C LEU A 243 15.26 -4.64 -25.69
#